data_AF-A0A4Q4CMU2-F1
#
_entry.id   AF-A0A4Q4CMU2-F1
#
_cell.length_a   1.000
_cell.length_b   1.000
_cell.length_c   1.000
_cell.angle_alpha   90.00
_cell.angle_beta   90.00
_cell.angle_gamma   90.00
#
_symmetry.space_group_name_H-M   'P 1'
#
loop_
_entity.id
_entity.type
_entity.pdbx_description
1 polymer ?
#
loop_
_entity_poly.entity_id
_entity_poly.type
_entity_poly.pdbx_seq_one_letter_code
_entity_poly.pdbx_strand_id
1 'polypeptide(L)'
;MPLDTEAPARAGLRRPVLRTLRLGFVPLTDAAPLLVAQELGLFDAVGLRVQLSAEASWAAIRDKLAFGALDAAHLLGPMPIALAAGLGGVKAQVTVAAGLGANGNTITLSNALIQEIGRFKPPLAAAAFAAVVRRRAQLGRRPLTLAVVFPFSSHNYLLRHWLAAGGLDPDRDLRL
;
A
#
# COMPACT_ATOMS: atom_id res chain seq x y z
N MET A 1 24.29 -11.12 37.79
CA MET A 1 23.97 -12.35 37.05
C MET A 1 24.44 -12.13 35.62
N PRO A 2 25.56 -12.74 35.18
CA PRO A 2 26.02 -12.58 33.81
C PRO A 2 25.02 -13.30 32.88
N LEU A 3 24.62 -12.63 31.80
CA LEU A 3 23.78 -13.19 30.74
C LEU A 3 24.66 -14.01 29.80
N ASP A 4 25.24 -15.09 30.33
CA ASP A 4 25.91 -16.11 29.52
C ASP A 4 24.97 -17.31 29.42
N THR A 5 24.01 -17.22 28.49
CA THR A 5 23.41 -18.39 27.88
C THR A 5 23.48 -18.19 26.38
N GLU A 6 24.52 -18.76 25.77
CA GLU A 6 24.59 -19.02 24.35
C GLU A 6 23.29 -19.70 23.92
N ALA A 7 22.43 -18.94 23.21
CA ALA A 7 21.32 -19.56 22.51
C ALA A 7 21.93 -20.52 21.48
N PRO A 8 21.50 -21.80 21.42
CA PRO A 8 22.06 -22.73 20.46
C PRO A 8 21.85 -22.19 19.05
N ALA A 9 22.91 -22.22 18.24
CA ALA A 9 22.87 -21.86 16.83
C ALA A 9 21.71 -22.60 16.17
N ARG A 10 20.70 -21.85 15.70
CA ARG A 10 19.55 -22.42 14.98
C ARG A 10 20.10 -23.29 13.85
N ALA A 11 19.65 -24.55 13.80
CA ALA A 11 20.04 -25.53 12.80
C ALA A 11 20.16 -24.86 11.43
N GLY A 12 21.37 -24.89 10.88
CA GLY A 12 21.79 -24.04 9.77
C GLY A 12 20.77 -24.01 8.64
N LEU A 13 20.30 -22.80 8.33
CA LEU A 13 19.74 -22.53 7.01
C LEU A 13 20.76 -23.07 6.00
N ARG A 14 20.37 -24.11 5.25
CA ARG A 14 21.14 -24.63 4.12
C ARG A 14 21.69 -23.42 3.35
N ARG A 15 23.02 -23.37 3.13
CA ARG A 15 23.71 -22.30 2.39
C ARG A 15 22.79 -21.66 1.34
N PRO A 16 22.44 -20.36 1.44
CA PRO A 16 21.40 -19.81 0.58
C PRO A 16 21.83 -19.80 -0.88
N VAL A 17 20.82 -19.89 -1.73
CA VAL A 17 20.87 -19.93 -3.19
C VAL A 17 21.84 -18.88 -3.73
N LEU A 18 22.77 -19.27 -4.62
CA LEU A 18 23.74 -18.40 -5.32
C LEU A 18 23.12 -17.25 -6.14
N ARG A 19 21.78 -17.15 -6.18
CA ARG A 19 21.02 -16.23 -7.02
C ARG A 19 20.67 -14.96 -6.24
N THR A 20 20.95 -13.81 -6.84
CA THR A 20 20.46 -12.51 -6.38
C THR A 20 18.93 -12.46 -6.43
N LEU A 21 18.29 -12.11 -5.32
CA LEU A 21 16.85 -11.84 -5.23
C LEU A 21 16.57 -10.38 -5.60
N ARG A 22 15.76 -10.15 -6.63
CA ARG A 22 15.29 -8.81 -7.00
C ARG A 22 14.03 -8.48 -6.23
N LEU A 23 14.13 -7.51 -5.33
CA LEU A 23 13.05 -7.11 -4.44
C LEU A 23 12.55 -5.71 -4.81
N GLY A 24 11.31 -5.64 -5.31
CA GLY A 24 10.69 -4.38 -5.73
C GLY A 24 10.09 -3.60 -4.58
N PHE A 25 10.12 -2.27 -4.65
CA PHE A 25 9.40 -1.40 -3.74
C PHE A 25 8.95 -0.12 -4.42
N VAL A 26 7.86 0.47 -3.92
CA VAL A 26 7.51 1.87 -4.20
C VAL A 26 8.12 2.74 -3.10
N PRO A 27 8.77 3.87 -3.42
CA PRO A 27 9.44 4.75 -2.44
C PRO A 27 8.44 5.51 -1.56
N LEU A 28 7.88 4.79 -0.60
CA LEU A 28 7.02 5.25 0.48
C LEU A 28 7.63 4.83 1.82
N THR A 29 7.18 5.45 2.92
CA THR A 29 7.74 5.22 4.26
C THR A 29 7.59 3.76 4.73
N ASP A 30 6.54 3.06 4.31
CA ASP A 30 6.29 1.64 4.60
C ASP A 30 7.25 0.67 3.88
N ALA A 31 8.06 1.15 2.92
CA ALA A 31 9.19 0.40 2.37
C ALA A 31 10.44 0.44 3.28
N ALA A 32 10.45 1.27 4.33
CA ALA A 32 11.60 1.45 5.21
C ALA A 32 12.21 0.15 5.77
N PRO A 33 11.45 -0.87 6.19
CA PRO A 33 12.05 -2.12 6.67
C PRO A 33 13.00 -2.77 5.68
N LEU A 34 12.70 -2.68 4.37
CA LEU A 34 13.52 -3.26 3.31
C LEU A 34 14.78 -2.43 3.04
N LEU A 35 14.62 -1.11 3.01
CA LEU A 35 15.71 -0.17 2.79
C LEU A 35 16.72 -0.24 3.95
N VAL A 36 16.22 -0.22 5.19
CA VAL A 36 17.06 -0.33 6.38
C VAL A 36 17.75 -1.69 6.45
N ALA A 37 17.07 -2.78 6.07
CA ALA A 37 17.70 -4.11 6.02
C ALA A 37 18.86 -4.19 5.02
N GLN A 38 18.76 -3.48 3.88
CA GLN A 38 19.85 -3.37 2.92
C GLN A 38 21.02 -2.54 3.48
N GLU A 39 20.73 -1.35 3.99
CA GLU A 39 21.76 -0.41 4.48
C GLU A 39 22.51 -0.94 5.71
N LEU A 40 21.83 -1.69 6.58
CA LEU A 40 22.44 -2.29 7.78
C LEU A 40 23.04 -3.68 7.52
N GLY A 41 23.06 -4.16 6.27
CA GLY A 41 23.61 -5.48 5.92
C GLY A 41 22.85 -6.67 6.53
N LEU A 42 21.58 -6.50 6.92
CA LEU A 42 20.79 -7.55 7.57
C LEU A 42 20.47 -8.71 6.63
N PHE A 43 20.33 -8.43 5.32
CA PHE A 43 20.16 -9.49 4.32
C PHE A 43 21.42 -10.37 4.22
N ASP A 44 22.60 -9.75 4.14
CA ASP A 44 23.88 -10.47 4.08
C ASP A 44 24.15 -11.25 5.38
N ALA A 45 23.77 -10.71 6.54
CA ALA A 45 23.92 -11.37 7.83
C ALA A 45 23.15 -12.71 7.93
N VAL A 46 22.07 -12.87 7.15
CA VAL A 46 21.31 -14.13 7.03
C VAL A 46 21.62 -14.89 5.73
N GLY A 47 22.63 -14.45 4.98
CA GLY A 47 23.11 -15.05 3.74
C GLY A 47 22.25 -14.80 2.50
N LEU A 48 21.37 -13.80 2.51
CA LEU A 48 20.54 -13.44 1.35
C LEU A 48 21.20 -12.34 0.53
N ARG A 49 21.47 -12.61 -0.75
CA ARG A 49 21.88 -11.56 -1.71
C ARG A 49 20.65 -10.89 -2.28
N VAL A 50 20.41 -9.63 -1.92
CA VAL A 50 19.24 -8.85 -2.36
C VAL A 50 19.68 -7.68 -3.26
N GLN A 51 18.93 -7.46 -4.33
CA GLN A 51 18.97 -6.25 -5.15
C GLN A 51 17.62 -5.55 -5.04
N LEU A 52 17.60 -4.37 -4.41
CA LEU A 52 16.41 -3.55 -4.34
C LEU A 52 16.14 -2.87 -5.70
N SER A 53 14.86 -2.88 -6.12
CA SER A 53 14.39 -2.22 -7.34
C SER A 53 13.31 -1.20 -6.99
N ALA A 54 13.62 0.08 -7.15
CA ALA A 54 12.62 1.13 -6.99
C ALA A 54 11.68 1.12 -8.21
N GLU A 55 10.37 1.06 -7.96
CA GLU A 55 9.34 0.99 -8.99
C GLU A 55 8.50 2.25 -9.04
N ALA A 56 8.15 2.68 -10.25
CA ALA A 56 7.41 3.92 -10.47
C ALA A 56 5.91 3.82 -10.15
N SER A 57 5.36 2.59 -10.09
CA SER A 57 3.93 2.38 -9.80
C SER A 57 3.64 0.99 -9.25
N TRP A 58 2.47 0.88 -8.62
CA TRP A 58 1.93 -0.40 -8.16
C TRP A 58 1.57 -1.36 -9.29
N ALA A 59 1.17 -0.85 -10.45
CA ALA A 59 0.95 -1.67 -11.65
C ALA A 59 2.26 -2.30 -12.13
N ALA A 60 3.37 -1.54 -12.14
CA ALA A 60 4.68 -2.05 -12.50
C ALA A 60 5.15 -3.16 -11.54
N ILE A 61 4.95 -2.98 -10.23
CA ILE A 61 5.21 -4.03 -9.22
C ILE A 61 4.42 -5.31 -9.54
N ARG A 62 3.09 -5.18 -9.75
CA ARG A 62 2.20 -6.31 -10.07
C ARG A 62 2.71 -7.07 -11.29
N ASP A 63 2.98 -6.36 -12.38
CA ASP A 63 3.34 -6.96 -13.66
C ASP A 63 4.72 -7.62 -13.57
N LYS A 64 5.70 -6.94 -12.96
CA LYS A 64 7.03 -7.49 -12.79
C LYS A 64 7.06 -8.72 -11.88
N LEU A 65 6.23 -8.78 -10.84
CA LEU A 65 6.08 -10.00 -10.04
C LEU A 65 5.43 -11.12 -10.85
N ALA A 66 4.33 -10.83 -11.54
CA ALA A 66 3.59 -11.83 -12.30
C ALA A 66 4.41 -12.47 -13.43
N PHE A 67 5.27 -11.67 -14.08
CA PHE A 67 6.14 -12.13 -15.16
C PHE A 67 7.57 -12.51 -14.71
N GLY A 68 7.84 -12.54 -13.40
CA GLY A 68 9.12 -12.99 -12.85
C GLY A 68 10.30 -12.05 -13.10
N ALA A 69 10.04 -10.77 -13.40
CA ALA A 69 11.06 -9.72 -13.42
C ALA A 69 11.44 -9.24 -12.01
N LEU A 70 10.56 -9.45 -11.02
CA LEU A 70 10.85 -9.35 -9.59
C LEU A 70 10.62 -10.71 -8.92
N ASP A 71 11.43 -11.02 -7.93
CA ASP A 71 11.32 -12.26 -7.16
C ASP A 71 10.47 -12.06 -5.89
N ALA A 72 10.47 -10.83 -5.34
CA ALA A 72 9.65 -10.42 -4.21
C ALA A 72 9.34 -8.91 -4.30
N ALA A 73 8.38 -8.41 -3.52
CA ALA A 73 8.17 -6.96 -3.39
C ALA A 73 7.46 -6.56 -2.09
N HIS A 74 7.65 -5.30 -1.71
CA HIS A 74 6.69 -4.57 -0.90
C HIS A 74 5.39 -4.40 -1.68
N LEU A 75 4.26 -4.78 -1.08
CA LEU A 75 2.94 -4.83 -1.72
C LEU A 75 1.84 -4.17 -0.90
N LEU A 76 0.85 -3.64 -1.61
CA LEU A 76 -0.43 -3.25 -1.01
C LEU A 76 -1.19 -4.52 -0.56
N GLY A 77 -1.67 -4.55 0.68
CA GLY A 77 -2.30 -5.74 1.28
C GLY A 77 -3.35 -6.47 0.41
N PRO A 78 -4.27 -5.76 -0.28
CA PRO A 78 -5.24 -6.43 -1.17
C PRO A 78 -4.67 -6.99 -2.48
N MET A 79 -3.51 -6.50 -2.93
CA MET A 79 -2.95 -6.84 -4.25
C MET A 79 -2.61 -8.34 -4.38
N PRO A 80 -1.97 -9.02 -3.40
CA PRO A 80 -1.79 -10.48 -3.42
C PRO A 80 -3.09 -11.27 -3.66
N ILE A 81 -4.17 -10.87 -3.00
CA ILE A 81 -5.48 -11.52 -3.11
C ILE A 81 -6.04 -11.32 -4.52
N ALA A 82 -5.99 -10.09 -5.03
CA ALA A 82 -6.45 -9.75 -6.38
C ALA A 82 -5.65 -10.51 -7.46
N LEU A 83 -4.32 -10.59 -7.31
CA LEU A 83 -3.43 -11.35 -8.19
C LEU A 83 -3.78 -12.84 -8.22
N ALA A 84 -3.98 -13.45 -7.05
CA ALA A 84 -4.34 -14.87 -6.96
C ALA A 84 -5.70 -15.16 -7.61
N ALA A 85 -6.65 -14.23 -7.46
CA ALA A 85 -7.98 -14.30 -8.06
C ALA A 85 -8.01 -13.92 -9.56
N GLY A 86 -6.92 -13.40 -10.12
CA GLY A 86 -6.86 -12.94 -11.52
C GLY A 86 -7.62 -11.63 -11.78
N LEU A 87 -7.89 -10.85 -10.74
CA LEU A 87 -8.57 -9.57 -10.87
C LEU A 87 -7.62 -8.52 -11.48
N GLY A 88 -8.10 -7.78 -12.47
CA GLY A 88 -7.29 -6.78 -13.19
C GLY A 88 -6.46 -7.35 -14.34
N GLY A 89 -6.80 -8.56 -14.83
CA GLY A 89 -6.29 -9.13 -16.08
C GLY A 89 -4.97 -9.89 -15.98
N VAL A 90 -4.35 -9.93 -14.80
CA VAL A 90 -3.09 -10.64 -14.54
C VAL A 90 -3.31 -11.61 -13.39
N LYS A 91 -2.93 -12.88 -13.58
CA LYS A 91 -3.08 -13.93 -12.58
C LYS A 91 -1.72 -14.51 -12.22
N ALA A 92 -1.36 -14.43 -10.95
CA ALA A 92 -0.13 -15.01 -10.41
C ALA A 92 -0.33 -15.39 -8.94
N GLN A 93 0.42 -16.39 -8.46
CA GLN A 93 0.44 -16.77 -7.05
C GLN A 93 1.66 -16.15 -6.38
N VAL A 94 1.45 -15.54 -5.22
CA VAL A 94 2.51 -14.98 -4.38
C VAL A 94 2.30 -15.44 -2.95
N THR A 95 3.40 -15.63 -2.21
CA THR A 95 3.36 -15.93 -0.77
C THR A 95 3.55 -14.65 0.02
N VAL A 96 2.65 -14.37 0.96
CA VAL A 96 2.79 -13.24 1.88
C VAL A 96 3.66 -13.67 3.07
N ALA A 97 4.85 -13.09 3.19
CA ALA A 97 5.81 -13.45 4.23
C ALA A 97 5.57 -12.68 5.55
N ALA A 98 5.29 -11.38 5.47
CA ALA A 98 5.13 -10.52 6.63
C ALA A 98 4.34 -9.26 6.28
N GLY A 99 3.74 -8.63 7.30
CA GLY A 99 3.28 -7.25 7.23
C GLY A 99 4.43 -6.28 7.50
N LEU A 100 4.63 -5.29 6.64
CA LEU A 100 5.72 -4.30 6.77
C LEU A 100 5.33 -3.06 7.59
N GLY A 101 4.04 -2.80 7.73
CA GLY A 101 3.54 -1.65 8.46
C GLY A 101 2.04 -1.72 8.69
N ALA A 102 1.58 -0.89 9.62
CA ALA A 102 0.17 -0.63 9.88
C ALA A 102 -0.06 0.89 9.92
N ASN A 103 -1.22 1.32 9.44
CA ASN A 103 -1.63 2.73 9.37
C ASN A 103 -0.79 3.58 8.40
N GLY A 104 -0.78 4.90 8.57
CA GLY A 104 -0.02 5.86 7.74
C GLY A 104 -0.75 6.40 6.50
N ASN A 105 -1.83 5.75 6.05
CA ASN A 105 -2.64 6.26 4.95
C ASN A 105 -3.37 7.56 5.34
N THR A 106 -3.41 8.51 4.42
CA THR A 106 -4.03 9.83 4.65
C THR A 106 -4.87 10.24 3.45
N ILE A 107 -6.07 10.75 3.70
CA ILE A 107 -6.90 11.41 2.68
C ILE A 107 -6.57 12.90 2.71
N THR A 108 -6.17 13.45 1.58
CA THR A 108 -5.92 14.89 1.43
C THR A 108 -6.95 15.49 0.47
N LEU A 109 -7.32 16.75 0.71
CA LEU A 109 -8.27 17.49 -0.11
C LEU A 109 -7.61 18.75 -0.65
N SER A 110 -8.07 19.24 -1.79
CA SER A 110 -7.57 20.48 -2.36
C SER A 110 -7.93 21.69 -1.49
N ASN A 111 -7.09 22.73 -1.50
CA ASN A 111 -7.35 23.97 -0.75
C ASN A 111 -8.71 24.59 -1.08
N ALA A 112 -9.11 24.57 -2.35
CA ALA A 112 -10.41 25.05 -2.79
C ALA A 112 -11.58 24.27 -2.17
N LEU A 113 -11.46 22.95 -2.04
CA LEU A 113 -12.48 22.13 -1.40
C LEU A 113 -12.52 22.34 0.12
N ILE A 114 -11.35 22.52 0.76
CA ILE A 114 -11.27 22.87 2.18
C ILE A 114 -11.96 24.21 2.46
N GLN A 115 -11.76 25.23 1.61
CA GLN A 115 -12.47 26.51 1.72
C GLN A 115 -13.99 26.34 1.58
N GLU A 116 -14.45 25.47 0.68
CA GLU A 116 -15.86 25.16 0.50
C GLU A 116 -16.46 24.38 1.69
N ILE A 117 -15.69 23.50 2.34
CA ILE A 117 -16.06 22.81 3.57
C ILE A 117 -16.17 23.80 4.73
N GLY A 118 -15.27 24.79 4.79
CA GLY A 118 -15.19 25.74 5.88
C GLY A 118 -14.59 25.12 7.14
N ARG A 119 -14.96 25.63 8.32
CA ARG A 119 -14.41 25.19 9.60
C ARG A 119 -14.94 23.79 9.97
N PHE A 120 -14.04 22.87 10.26
CA PHE A 120 -14.36 21.52 10.77
C PHE A 120 -13.40 21.13 11.90
N LYS A 121 -13.76 20.12 12.69
CA LYS A 121 -12.87 19.49 13.67
C LYS A 121 -12.06 18.40 12.97
N PRO A 122 -10.71 18.45 12.97
CA PRO A 122 -9.91 17.34 12.46
C PRO A 122 -9.99 16.08 13.34
N PRO A 123 -10.01 14.86 12.76
CA PRO A 123 -10.09 14.59 11.32
C PRO A 123 -11.49 14.91 10.76
N LEU A 124 -11.55 15.27 9.47
CA LEU A 124 -12.82 15.58 8.80
C LEU A 124 -13.77 14.39 8.87
N ALA A 125 -14.96 14.62 9.43
CA ALA A 125 -16.02 13.61 9.47
C ALA A 125 -16.58 13.35 8.08
N ALA A 126 -16.83 12.08 7.75
CA ALA A 126 -17.42 11.67 6.48
C ALA A 126 -18.76 12.37 6.19
N ALA A 127 -19.60 12.53 7.21
CA ALA A 127 -20.88 13.23 7.09
C ALA A 127 -20.72 14.71 6.67
N ALA A 128 -19.69 15.39 7.16
CA ALA A 128 -19.41 16.78 6.80
C ALA A 128 -18.94 16.89 5.34
N PHE A 129 -18.09 15.97 4.89
CA PHE A 129 -17.71 15.86 3.48
C PHE A 129 -18.93 15.57 2.60
N ALA A 130 -19.79 14.63 3.00
CA ALA A 130 -21.00 14.27 2.27
C ALA A 130 -21.98 15.44 2.14
N ALA A 131 -22.11 16.28 3.17
CA ALA A 131 -22.94 17.49 3.10
C ALA A 131 -22.47 18.44 1.99
N VAL A 132 -21.15 18.60 1.82
CA VAL A 132 -20.59 19.42 0.74
C VAL A 132 -20.83 18.78 -0.63
N VAL A 133 -20.63 17.48 -0.76
CA VAL A 133 -20.92 16.75 -2.02
C VAL A 133 -22.38 16.93 -2.44
N ARG A 134 -23.32 16.72 -1.52
CA ARG A 134 -24.76 16.89 -1.79
C ARG A 134 -25.13 18.33 -2.14
N ARG A 135 -24.58 19.31 -1.41
CA ARG A 135 -24.78 20.74 -1.72
C ARG A 135 -24.27 21.10 -3.12
N ARG A 136 -23.10 20.59 -3.50
CA ARG A 136 -22.54 20.79 -4.85
C ARG A 136 -23.46 20.21 -5.92
N ALA A 137 -23.99 19.01 -5.71
CA ALA A 137 -24.92 18.35 -6.62
C ALA A 137 -26.23 19.15 -6.78
N GLN A 138 -26.80 19.66 -5.69
CA GLN A 138 -27.99 20.53 -5.72
C GLN A 138 -27.78 21.82 -6.51
N LEU A 139 -26.55 22.35 -6.50
CA LEU A 139 -26.14 23.51 -7.29
C LEU A 139 -25.77 23.16 -8.74
N GLY A 140 -26.01 21.93 -9.20
CA GLY A 140 -25.68 21.48 -10.56
C GLY A 140 -24.18 21.43 -10.87
N ARG A 141 -23.32 21.39 -9.85
CA ARG A 141 -21.86 21.34 -10.05
C ARG A 141 -21.43 19.94 -10.45
N ARG A 142 -20.30 19.87 -11.18
CA ARG A 142 -19.68 18.58 -11.54
C ARG A 142 -19.31 17.77 -10.28
N PRO A 143 -19.46 16.44 -10.33
CA PRO A 143 -19.01 15.55 -9.25
C PRO A 143 -17.54 15.79 -8.89
N LEU A 144 -17.22 15.65 -7.60
CA LEU A 144 -15.84 15.75 -7.15
C LEU A 144 -15.04 14.56 -7.70
N THR A 145 -13.79 14.84 -8.07
CA THR A 145 -12.84 13.79 -8.46
C THR A 145 -11.95 13.47 -7.29
N LEU A 146 -11.88 12.19 -6.93
CA LEU A 146 -10.93 11.65 -5.98
C LEU A 146 -10.01 10.69 -6.73
N ALA A 147 -8.81 10.45 -6.19
CA ALA A 147 -7.84 9.58 -6.81
C ALA A 147 -7.27 8.61 -5.78
N VAL A 148 -6.96 7.41 -6.25
CA VAL A 148 -6.31 6.35 -5.46
C VAL A 148 -5.12 5.81 -6.24
N VAL A 149 -4.16 5.23 -5.52
CA VAL A 149 -2.90 4.79 -6.11
C VAL A 149 -3.02 3.50 -6.93
N PHE A 150 -4.02 2.66 -6.64
CA PHE A 150 -4.28 1.40 -7.32
C PHE A 150 -5.67 0.86 -6.94
N PRO A 151 -6.41 0.18 -7.84
CA PRO A 151 -7.75 -0.33 -7.55
C PRO A 151 -7.79 -1.33 -6.39
N PHE A 152 -6.81 -2.25 -6.32
CA PHE A 152 -6.72 -3.25 -5.24
C PHE A 152 -5.73 -2.77 -4.18
N SER A 153 -6.12 -1.73 -3.43
CA SER A 153 -5.28 -1.10 -2.42
C SER A 153 -6.04 -0.80 -1.13
N SER A 154 -5.29 -0.75 -0.02
CA SER A 154 -5.79 -0.23 1.26
C SER A 154 -6.37 1.18 1.11
N HIS A 155 -5.69 2.05 0.36
CA HIS A 155 -6.13 3.42 0.04
C HIS A 155 -7.55 3.45 -0.56
N ASN A 156 -7.80 2.62 -1.58
CA ASN A 156 -9.11 2.56 -2.22
C ASN A 156 -10.19 2.07 -1.26
N TYR A 157 -9.92 1.00 -0.52
CA TYR A 157 -10.92 0.43 0.38
C TYR A 157 -11.21 1.31 1.60
N LEU A 158 -10.18 1.92 2.18
CA LEU A 158 -10.35 2.88 3.28
C LEU A 158 -11.12 4.13 2.82
N LEU A 159 -10.81 4.66 1.63
CA LEU A 159 -11.54 5.80 1.08
C LEU A 159 -13.02 5.44 0.83
N ARG A 160 -13.29 4.32 0.14
CA ARG A 160 -14.66 3.87 -0.12
C ARG A 160 -15.43 3.62 1.17
N HIS A 161 -14.80 3.02 2.18
CA HIS A 161 -15.40 2.83 3.49
C HIS A 161 -15.74 4.17 4.16
N TRP A 162 -14.81 5.13 4.16
CA TRP A 162 -15.04 6.45 4.74
C TRP A 162 -16.15 7.22 4.01
N LEU A 163 -16.20 7.15 2.68
CA LEU A 163 -17.28 7.76 1.87
C LEU A 163 -18.64 7.13 2.18
N ALA A 164 -18.71 5.81 2.25
CA ALA A 164 -19.93 5.07 2.59
C ALA A 164 -20.42 5.41 4.01
N ALA A 165 -19.53 5.63 4.97
CA ALA A 165 -19.88 6.08 6.31
C ALA A 165 -20.54 7.48 6.33
N GLY A 166 -20.33 8.31 5.29
CA GLY A 166 -21.05 9.55 5.07
C GLY A 166 -22.37 9.39 4.29
N GLY A 167 -22.69 8.17 3.87
CA GLY A 167 -23.82 7.86 2.99
C GLY A 167 -23.62 8.34 1.55
N LEU A 168 -22.39 8.30 1.05
CA LEU A 168 -22.08 8.53 -0.37
C LEU A 168 -21.79 7.19 -1.05
N ASP A 169 -22.30 7.05 -2.27
CA ASP A 169 -21.92 5.99 -3.19
C ASP A 169 -20.68 6.44 -3.99
N PRO A 170 -19.51 5.81 -3.79
CA PRO A 170 -18.27 6.23 -4.44
C PRO A 170 -18.26 6.09 -5.97
N ASP A 171 -19.16 5.27 -6.53
CA ASP A 171 -19.22 5.02 -7.97
C ASP A 171 -20.34 5.84 -8.66
N ARG A 172 -21.20 6.52 -7.88
CA ARG A 172 -22.31 7.34 -8.40
C ARG A 172 -22.23 8.81 -8.03
N ASP A 173 -21.90 9.12 -6.78
CA ASP A 173 -21.91 10.49 -6.27
C ASP A 173 -20.61 11.25 -6.58
N LEU A 174 -19.58 10.51 -7.00
CA LEU A 174 -18.21 10.96 -7.15
C LEU A 174 -17.60 10.37 -8.43
N ARG A 175 -16.48 10.95 -8.86
CA ARG A 175 -15.59 10.32 -9.84
C ARG A 175 -14.36 9.81 -9.10
N LEU A 176 -14.31 8.51 -8.84
CA LEU A 176 -13.19 7.83 -8.18
C LEU A 176 -12.37 7.00 -9.18
#